data_AF-A0A9R0HTR3-F1
#
_entry.id   AF-A0A9R0HTR3-F1
#
_cell.length_a   1.000
_cell.length_b   1.000
_cell.length_c   1.000
_cell.angle_alpha   90.00
_cell.angle_beta   90.00
_cell.angle_gamma   90.00
#
_symmetry.space_group_name_H-M   'P 1'
#
loop_
_entity.id
_entity.type
_entity.pdbx_description
1 polymer ?
#
loop_
_entity_poly.entity_id
_entity_poly.type
_entity_poly.pdbx_seq_one_letter_code
_entity_poly.pdbx_strand_id
1 'polypeptide(L)'
;MTLFMEVNMPHDASNSAVQDTRELSGGERSFSTLCFALALHKMAEAPFRAMDEFDVFMDAVSRKISLGTLVGFTLSHRSQWIFVTPYDIRFTQAT
;
A
#
# COMPACT_ATOMS: atom_id res chain seq x y z
N MET A 1 -20.53 -8.18 5.44
CA MET A 1 -19.16 -8.45 4.95
C MET A 1 -18.23 -7.57 5.73
N THR A 2 -17.46 -8.13 6.67
CA THR A 2 -16.55 -7.40 7.54
C THR A 2 -15.14 -7.59 7.00
N LEU A 3 -14.43 -6.49 6.75
CA LEU A 3 -13.02 -6.53 6.36
C LEU A 3 -12.16 -6.46 7.62
N PHE A 4 -11.29 -7.46 7.80
CA PHE A 4 -10.24 -7.45 8.82
C PHE A 4 -8.93 -7.10 8.13
N MET A 5 -8.25 -6.07 8.65
CA MET A 5 -6.92 -5.67 8.23
C MET A 5 -5.97 -5.85 9.42
N GLU A 6 -4.90 -6.58 9.19
CA GLU A 6 -3.80 -6.74 10.13
C GLU A 6 -2.51 -6.35 9.40
N VAL A 7 -1.73 -5.46 10.00
CA VAL A 7 -0.50 -4.93 9.42
C VAL A 7 0.65 -5.39 10.31
N ASN A 8 1.52 -6.24 9.77
CA ASN A 8 2.67 -6.78 10.49
C ASN A 8 3.95 -6.12 9.95
N MET A 9 4.62 -5.31 10.78
CA MET A 9 5.80 -4.53 10.39
C MET A 9 7.09 -5.16 10.93
N PRO A 10 8.17 -5.21 10.12
CA PRO A 10 9.39 -5.93 10.47
C PRO A 10 10.21 -5.32 11.63
N HIS A 11 9.94 -4.08 12.03
CA HIS A 11 10.65 -3.43 13.16
C HIS A 11 9.98 -3.63 14.53
N ASP A 12 8.74 -4.13 14.60
CA ASP A 12 8.09 -4.44 15.87
C ASP A 12 8.42 -5.88 16.31
N ALA A 13 9.59 -6.04 16.91
CA ALA A 13 10.01 -7.28 17.56
C ALA A 13 9.27 -7.57 18.89
N SER A 14 8.45 -6.62 19.38
CA SER A 14 7.51 -6.86 20.48
C SER A 14 6.16 -7.27 19.92
N ASN A 15 5.67 -8.44 20.33
CA ASN A 15 4.41 -9.08 19.93
C ASN A 15 3.13 -8.31 20.37
N SER A 16 3.20 -6.98 20.45
CA SER A 16 2.11 -6.08 20.80
C SER A 16 1.45 -5.64 19.50
N ALA A 17 0.33 -6.26 19.14
CA ALA A 17 -0.45 -5.82 17.99
C ALA A 17 -0.83 -4.34 18.16
N VAL A 18 -0.46 -3.50 17.19
CA VAL A 18 -0.81 -2.07 17.19
C VAL A 18 -2.33 -1.94 17.13
N GLN A 19 -2.94 -1.40 18.19
CA GLN A 19 -4.41 -1.22 18.27
C GLN A 19 -4.86 0.17 17.81
N ASP A 20 -3.96 1.16 17.82
CA ASP A 20 -4.23 2.52 17.37
C ASP A 20 -3.25 2.95 16.28
N THR A 21 -3.78 3.33 15.11
CA THR A 21 -3.01 3.87 13.99
C THR A 21 -2.18 5.13 14.32
N ARG A 22 -2.49 5.82 15.43
CA ARG A 22 -1.73 6.98 15.90
C ARG A 22 -0.34 6.60 16.42
N GLU A 23 -0.15 5.34 16.84
CA GLU A 23 1.12 4.81 17.33
C GLU A 23 2.10 4.47 16.19
N LEU A 24 1.58 4.29 14.97
CA LEU A 24 2.38 4.00 13.78
C LEU A 24 3.25 5.19 13.36
N SER A 25 4.36 4.92 12.69
CA SER A 25 5.14 5.94 11.99
C SER A 25 4.37 6.54 10.79
N GLY A 26 4.85 7.66 10.25
CA GLY A 26 4.24 8.28 9.07
C GLY A 26 4.14 7.32 7.87
N GLY A 27 5.23 6.62 7.55
CA GLY A 27 5.26 5.64 6.46
C GLY A 27 4.38 4.41 6.73
N GLU A 28 4.32 3.95 7.97
CA GLU A 28 3.49 2.80 8.37
C GLU A 28 2.00 3.11 8.26
N ARG A 29 1.58 4.32 8.64
CA ARG A 29 0.21 4.79 8.41
C ARG A 29 -0.11 4.78 6.92
N SER A 30 0.75 5.37 6.09
CA SER A 30 0.55 5.40 4.64
C SER A 30 0.47 3.98 4.04
N PHE A 31 1.30 3.05 4.51
CA PHE A 31 1.26 1.67 4.03
C PHE A 31 -0.02 0.95 4.44
N SER A 32 -0.46 1.14 5.68
CA SER A 32 -1.73 0.60 6.18
C SER A 32 -2.91 1.14 5.36
N THR A 33 -2.93 2.44 5.08
CA THR A 33 -3.94 3.07 4.21
C THR A 33 -3.93 2.48 2.80
N LEU A 34 -2.74 2.27 2.21
CA LEU A 34 -2.60 1.64 0.91
C LEU A 34 -3.19 0.22 0.90
N CYS A 35 -2.77 -0.63 1.84
CA CYS A 35 -3.30 -1.99 1.97
C CYS A 35 -4.83 -2.01 2.13
N PHE A 36 -5.39 -0.98 2.78
CA PHE A 36 -6.82 -0.90 3.05
C PHE A 36 -7.59 -0.57 1.77
N ALA A 37 -7.09 0.38 1.01
CA ALA A 37 -7.62 0.70 -0.32
C ALA A 37 -7.58 -0.53 -1.26
N LEU A 38 -6.50 -1.31 -1.23
CA LEU A 38 -6.39 -2.55 -2.02
C LEU A 38 -7.38 -3.62 -1.55
N ALA A 39 -7.60 -3.79 -0.25
CA ALA A 39 -8.58 -4.74 0.28
C ALA A 39 -10.02 -4.38 -0.13
N LEU A 40 -10.33 -3.08 -0.23
CA LEU A 40 -11.62 -2.58 -0.71
C LEU A 40 -11.81 -2.71 -2.23
N HIS A 41 -10.76 -2.99 -3.00
CA HIS A 41 -10.82 -3.07 -4.45
C HIS A 41 -11.94 -3.98 -4.95
N LYS A 42 -12.12 -5.16 -4.33
CA LYS A 42 -13.15 -6.14 -4.72
C LYS A 42 -14.58 -5.67 -4.45
N MET A 43 -14.76 -4.66 -3.61
CA MET A 43 -16.09 -4.13 -3.26
C MET A 43 -16.55 -3.02 -4.21
N ALA A 44 -15.62 -2.39 -4.93
CA ALA A 44 -15.92 -1.29 -5.83
C ALA A 44 -15.40 -1.63 -7.22
N GLU A 45 -16.26 -2.11 -8.13
CA GLU A 45 -15.86 -2.37 -9.51
C GLU A 45 -15.67 -1.05 -10.29
N ALA A 46 -14.51 -0.89 -10.94
CA ALA A 46 -14.21 0.28 -11.77
C ALA A 46 -13.25 -0.11 -12.91
N PRO A 47 -13.50 0.31 -14.16
CA PRO A 47 -12.63 0.00 -15.31
C PRO A 47 -11.27 0.72 -15.25
N PHE A 48 -11.23 1.90 -14.62
CA PHE A 48 -10.01 2.69 -14.39
C PHE A 48 -9.92 3.10 -12.92
N ARG A 49 -8.71 3.13 -12.39
CA ARG A 49 -8.40 3.66 -11.06
C ARG A 49 -7.17 4.54 -11.10
N ALA A 50 -7.20 5.62 -10.34
CA ALA A 50 -6.07 6.50 -10.15
C ALA A 50 -5.73 6.58 -8.66
N MET A 51 -4.45 6.59 -8.33
CA MET A 51 -3.96 6.80 -6.96
C MET A 51 -2.87 7.87 -6.99
N ASP A 52 -3.01 8.85 -6.12
CA ASP A 52 -2.05 9.92 -5.88
C ASP A 52 -1.63 9.88 -4.41
N GLU A 53 -0.46 10.42 -4.10
CA GLU A 53 0.11 10.51 -2.75
C GLU A 53 0.18 9.19 -1.97
N PHE A 54 0.10 8.03 -2.64
CA PHE A 54 0.08 6.71 -1.98
C PHE A 54 1.40 6.38 -1.25
N ASP A 55 2.49 7.06 -1.59
CA ASP A 55 3.82 6.91 -1.01
C ASP A 55 4.24 8.11 -0.14
N VAL A 56 3.29 8.96 0.25
CA VAL A 56 3.53 10.09 1.16
C VAL A 56 4.06 9.58 2.51
N PHE A 57 5.02 10.29 3.09
CA PHE A 57 5.70 9.92 4.34
C PHE A 57 6.50 8.61 4.34
N MET A 58 6.58 7.89 3.22
CA MET A 58 7.39 6.68 3.11
C MET A 58 8.86 7.02 2.79
N ASP A 59 9.77 6.33 3.47
CA ASP A 59 11.18 6.31 3.10
C ASP A 59 11.42 5.45 1.85
N ALA A 60 12.67 5.39 1.38
CA ALA A 60 13.01 4.66 0.15
C ALA A 60 12.72 3.15 0.25
N VAL A 61 12.91 2.55 1.43
CA VAL A 61 12.70 1.11 1.66
C VAL A 61 11.21 0.80 1.65
N SER A 62 10.43 1.54 2.43
CA SER A 62 8.98 1.36 2.55
C SER A 62 8.30 1.63 1.21
N ARG A 63 8.68 2.71 0.50
CA ARG A 63 8.16 3.02 -0.84
C ARG A 63 8.41 1.90 -1.84
N LYS A 64 9.59 1.27 -1.80
CA LYS A 64 9.89 0.12 -2.67
C LYS A 64 8.97 -1.06 -2.40
N ILE A 65 8.73 -1.38 -1.11
CA ILE A 65 7.83 -2.46 -0.70
C ILE A 65 6.41 -2.13 -1.15
N SER A 66 5.90 -0.94 -0.82
CA SER A 66 4.57 -0.45 -1.19
C SER A 66 4.32 -0.52 -2.69
N LEU A 67 5.24 0.00 -3.51
CA LEU A 67 5.07 0.02 -4.95
C LEU A 67 5.12 -1.40 -5.54
N GLY A 68 5.96 -2.29 -5.00
CA GLY A 68 5.97 -3.70 -5.37
C GLY A 68 4.65 -4.41 -5.05
N THR A 69 4.12 -4.21 -3.85
CA THR A 69 2.79 -4.72 -3.45
C THR A 69 1.70 -4.20 -4.37
N LEU A 70 1.74 -2.90 -4.70
CA LEU A 70 0.76 -2.24 -5.53
C LEU A 70 0.80 -2.79 -6.97
N VAL A 71 1.97 -2.82 -7.60
CA VAL A 71 2.14 -3.37 -8.96
C VAL A 71 1.72 -4.83 -9.00
N GLY A 72 2.17 -5.66 -8.05
CA GLY A 72 1.77 -7.08 -7.98
C GLY A 72 0.26 -7.27 -7.84
N PHE A 73 -0.39 -6.46 -7.01
CA PHE A 73 -1.85 -6.43 -6.89
C PHE A 73 -2.50 -6.06 -8.23
N THR A 74 -2.05 -4.99 -8.88
CA THR A 74 -2.67 -4.49 -10.12
C THR A 74 -2.53 -5.48 -11.29
N LEU A 75 -1.39 -6.14 -11.41
CA LEU A 75 -1.14 -7.12 -12.47
C LEU A 75 -2.01 -8.37 -12.33
N SER A 76 -2.45 -8.71 -11.12
CA SER A 76 -3.35 -9.83 -10.87
C SER A 76 -4.84 -9.50 -11.08
N HIS A 77 -5.18 -8.23 -11.33
CA HIS A 77 -6.57 -7.78 -11.50
C HIS A 77 -6.79 -7.15 -12.89
N ARG A 78 -7.95 -7.41 -13.50
CA ARG A 78 -8.31 -6.86 -14.82
C ARG A 78 -8.89 -5.44 -14.73
N SER A 79 -8.05 -4.46 -14.42
CA SER A 79 -8.42 -3.04 -14.41
C SER A 79 -7.23 -2.16 -14.80
N GLN A 80 -7.47 -0.99 -15.39
CA GLN A 80 -6.40 -0.04 -15.68
C GLN A 80 -6.11 0.80 -14.44
N TRP A 81 -4.82 0.95 -14.13
CA TRP A 81 -4.37 1.75 -13.01
C TRP A 81 -3.44 2.87 -13.46
N ILE A 82 -3.59 4.02 -12.81
CA ILE A 82 -2.79 5.23 -13.01
C ILE A 82 -2.21 5.60 -11.64
N PHE A 83 -0.90 5.68 -11.54
CA PHE A 83 -0.21 6.10 -10.33
C PHE A 83 0.49 7.42 -10.59
N VAL A 84 0.25 8.39 -9.71
CA VAL A 84 0.94 9.68 -9.72
C VAL A 84 1.84 9.71 -8.50
N THR A 85 3.13 9.94 -8.74
CA THR A 85 4.13 10.08 -7.69
C THR A 85 5.24 11.01 -8.17
N PRO A 86 5.77 11.90 -7.30
CA PRO A 86 6.96 12.69 -7.62
C PRO A 86 8.25 11.87 -7.51
N TYR A 87 8.18 10.63 -7.01
CA TYR A 87 9.33 9.79 -6.76
C TYR A 87 9.68 8.95 -8.00
N ASP A 88 10.98 8.69 -8.14
CA ASP A 88 11.51 7.82 -9.17
C ASP A 88 11.00 6.38 -9.01
N ILE A 89 10.66 5.73 -10.12
CA ILE A 89 10.09 4.38 -10.17
C ILE A 89 11.04 3.35 -10.79
N ARG A 90 12.29 3.71 -11.13
CA ARG A 90 13.23 2.81 -11.83
C ARG A 90 13.47 1.45 -11.17
N PHE A 91 13.16 1.30 -9.89
CA PHE A 91 13.28 0.03 -9.16
C PHE A 91 12.16 -0.98 -9.45
N THR A 92 11.12 -0.62 -10.21
CA THR A 92 9.98 -1.52 -10.52
C THR A 92 10.11 -2.30 -11.81
N GLN A 93 11.33 -2.42 -12.38
CA GLN A 93 11.54 -3.28 -13.55
C GLN A 93 11.24 -4.74 -13.20
N ALA A 94 10.03 -5.19 -13.55
CA ALA A 94 9.70 -6.59 -13.68
C ALA A 94 10.60 -7.16 -14.79
N THR A 95 11.55 -8.00 -14.40
CA THR A 95 12.24 -8.91 -15.32
C THR A 95 11.30 -10.06 -15.67
#